data_AF-S5N7M2-F1
#
_entry.id   AF-S5N7M2-F1
#
_cell.length_a   1.000
_cell.length_b   1.000
_cell.length_c   1.000
_cell.angle_alpha   90.00
_cell.angle_beta   90.00
_cell.angle_gamma   90.00
#
_symmetry.space_group_name_H-M   'P 1'
#
loop_
_entity.id
_entity.type
_entity.pdbx_description
1 polymer ?
#
loop_
_entity_poly.entity_id
_entity_poly.type
_entity_poly.pdbx_seq_one_letter_code
_entity_poly.pdbx_strand_id
1 'polypeptide(L)'
;MTQFGTIPTSNAVNKMLRQLLDELGIHRKNFHFHSLRHSHVALLLAKGMEIYPISKRLGHSDIRTTMNTYAYLIDEYKGKTDNKIVNALNQF
;
A
#
# COMPACT_ATOMS: atom_id res chain seq x y z
N MET A 1 -19.64 11.03 4.82
CA MET A 1 -20.19 12.01 5.79
C MET A 1 -21.03 11.26 6.80
N THR A 2 -21.11 11.73 8.04
CA THR A 2 -22.09 11.21 9.01
C THR A 2 -23.50 11.67 8.61
N GLN A 3 -24.54 11.09 9.22
CA GLN A 3 -25.93 11.55 9.05
C GLN A 3 -26.15 13.03 9.44
N PHE A 4 -25.18 13.63 10.15
CA PHE A 4 -25.18 15.03 10.56
C PHE A 4 -24.28 15.91 9.67
N GLY A 5 -23.84 15.42 8.51
CA GLY A 5 -22.98 16.16 7.59
C GLY A 5 -21.53 16.33 8.05
N THR A 6 -21.12 15.75 9.17
CA THR A 6 -19.76 15.90 9.71
C THR A 6 -18.78 14.89 9.11
N ILE A 7 -17.49 15.21 9.19
CA ILE A 7 -16.41 14.29 8.80
C ILE A 7 -16.24 13.24 9.92
N PRO A 8 -16.31 11.93 9.61
CA PRO A 8 -16.05 10.90 10.60
C PRO A 8 -14.66 11.03 11.22
N THR A 9 -14.57 10.81 12.54
CA THR A 9 -13.27 10.80 13.23
C THR A 9 -12.45 9.56 12.88
N SER A 10 -11.14 9.63 13.07
CA SER A 10 -10.25 8.46 12.90
C SER A 10 -10.74 7.25 13.73
N ASN A 11 -11.21 7.50 14.95
CA ASN A 11 -11.75 6.45 15.82
C ASN A 11 -13.04 5.83 15.25
N ALA A 12 -13.94 6.65 14.72
CA ALA A 12 -15.19 6.15 14.12
C ALA A 12 -14.89 5.27 12.89
N VAL A 13 -13.98 5.70 12.03
CA VAL A 13 -13.57 4.95 10.84
C VAL A 13 -12.84 3.65 11.24
N ASN A 14 -11.94 3.70 12.22
CA ASN A 14 -11.27 2.50 12.73
C ASN A 14 -12.23 1.52 13.41
N LYS A 15 -13.27 2.01 14.10
CA LYS A 15 -14.32 1.17 14.68
C LYS A 15 -15.08 0.42 13.59
N MET A 16 -15.52 1.13 12.55
CA MET A 16 -16.19 0.51 11.40
C MET A 16 -15.28 -0.52 10.72
N LEU A 17 -14.00 -0.17 10.49
CA LEU A 17 -13.05 -1.10 9.89
C LEU A 17 -12.89 -2.39 10.71
N ARG A 18 -12.83 -2.30 12.04
CA ARG A 18 -12.74 -3.50 12.90
C ARG A 18 -13.97 -4.40 12.77
N GLN A 19 -15.17 -3.81 12.74
CA GLN A 19 -16.41 -4.57 12.54
C GLN A 19 -16.39 -5.32 11.20
N LEU A 20 -16.01 -4.64 10.12
CA LEU A 20 -15.89 -5.27 8.80
C LEU A 20 -14.85 -6.39 8.77
N LEU A 21 -13.70 -6.20 9.43
CA LEU A 21 -12.67 -7.23 9.51
C LEU A 21 -13.15 -8.46 10.28
N ASP A 22 -13.89 -8.26 11.38
CA ASP A 22 -14.46 -9.37 12.17
C ASP A 22 -15.54 -10.12 11.38
N GLU A 23 -16.43 -9.41 10.68
CA GLU A 23 -17.45 -10.01 9.79
C GLU A 23 -16.83 -10.84 8.67
N LEU A 24 -15.67 -10.42 8.15
CA LEU A 24 -14.93 -11.14 7.11
C LEU A 24 -13.99 -12.22 7.66
N GLY A 25 -13.91 -12.41 8.98
CA GLY A 25 -13.00 -13.38 9.62
C GLY A 25 -11.51 -13.01 9.47
N ILE A 26 -11.18 -11.73 9.28
CA ILE A 26 -9.82 -11.26 9.06
C ILE A 26 -9.22 -10.77 10.39
N HIS A 27 -8.39 -11.61 11.01
CA HIS A 27 -7.71 -11.26 12.26
C HIS A 27 -6.29 -10.72 12.00
N ARG A 28 -6.13 -9.40 12.09
CA ARG A 28 -4.83 -8.72 11.92
C ARG A 28 -4.54 -7.80 13.10
N LYS A 29 -3.49 -8.12 13.87
CA LYS A 29 -3.04 -7.30 15.00
C LYS A 29 -2.60 -5.91 14.51
N ASN A 30 -2.98 -4.87 15.25
CA ASN A 30 -2.63 -3.46 14.96
C ASN A 30 -3.08 -2.94 13.59
N PHE A 31 -4.05 -3.58 12.93
CA PHE A 31 -4.59 -3.10 11.65
C PHE A 31 -5.56 -1.93 11.87
N HIS A 32 -5.34 -0.85 11.15
CA HIS A 32 -6.11 0.38 11.25
C HIS A 32 -6.25 1.02 9.87
N PHE A 33 -7.00 2.11 9.76
CA PHE A 33 -7.37 2.69 8.47
C PHE A 33 -6.14 3.06 7.60
N HIS A 34 -5.06 3.54 8.22
CA HIS A 34 -3.81 3.81 7.50
C HIS A 34 -3.14 2.54 6.94
N SER A 35 -3.37 1.37 7.53
CA SER A 35 -2.89 0.08 7.01
C SER A 35 -3.47 -0.24 5.63
N LEU A 36 -4.64 0.31 5.27
CA LEU A 36 -5.18 0.21 3.91
C LEU A 36 -4.31 0.96 2.90
N ARG A 37 -3.71 2.11 3.27
CA ARG A 37 -2.75 2.83 2.42
C ARG A 37 -1.51 1.98 2.17
N HIS A 38 -0.99 1.32 3.20
CA HIS A 38 0.13 0.39 3.05
C HIS A 38 -0.22 -0.79 2.13
N SER A 39 -1.41 -1.37 2.31
CA SER A 39 -1.90 -2.47 1.47
C SER A 39 -2.04 -2.04 0.00
N HIS A 40 -2.55 -0.84 -0.23
CA HIS A 40 -2.68 -0.26 -1.58
C HIS A 40 -1.32 -0.08 -2.26
N VAL A 41 -0.32 0.46 -1.55
CA VAL A 41 1.03 0.61 -2.11
C VAL A 41 1.69 -0.73 -2.37
N ALA A 42 1.58 -1.68 -1.44
CA ALA A 42 2.12 -3.02 -1.60
C ALA A 42 1.53 -3.72 -2.84
N LEU A 43 0.22 -3.58 -3.07
CA LEU A 43 -0.45 -4.11 -4.25
C LEU A 43 0.06 -3.48 -5.56
N LEU A 44 0.25 -2.15 -5.58
CA LEU A 44 0.75 -1.46 -6.77
C LEU A 44 2.20 -1.87 -7.10
N LEU A 45 3.06 -1.96 -6.09
CA LEU A 45 4.44 -2.45 -6.26
C LEU A 45 4.45 -3.91 -6.74
N ALA A 46 3.58 -4.76 -6.19
CA ALA A 46 3.44 -6.14 -6.63
C ALA A 46 3.03 -6.28 -8.10
N LYS A 47 2.26 -5.32 -8.60
CA LYS A 47 1.87 -5.22 -10.02
C LYS A 47 2.94 -4.60 -10.92
N GLY A 48 4.11 -4.27 -10.38
CA GLY A 48 5.23 -3.69 -11.14
C GLY A 48 5.08 -2.19 -11.42
N MET A 49 4.19 -1.48 -10.71
CA MET A 49 4.08 -0.04 -10.86
C MET A 49 5.28 0.68 -10.24
N GLU A 50 5.75 1.73 -10.90
CA GLU A 50 6.88 2.51 -10.42
C GLU A 50 6.56 3.33 -9.16
N ILE A 51 7.57 3.57 -8.32
CA ILE A 51 7.41 4.27 -7.05
C ILE A 51 7.03 5.76 -7.21
N TYR A 52 7.49 6.40 -8.29
CA TYR A 52 7.18 7.81 -8.58
C TYR A 52 5.67 8.06 -8.81
N PRO A 53 4.98 7.36 -9.75
CA PRO A 53 3.54 7.54 -9.94
C PRO A 53 2.72 7.12 -8.72
N ILE A 54 3.16 6.09 -7.98
CA ILE A 54 2.55 5.73 -6.69
C ILE A 54 2.63 6.93 -5.73
N SER A 55 3.81 7.52 -5.56
CA SER A 55 4.00 8.67 -4.67
C SER A 55 3.14 9.87 -5.05
N LYS A 56 2.98 10.16 -6.35
CA LYS A 56 2.09 11.23 -6.82
C LYS A 56 0.62 10.90 -6.56
N ARG A 57 0.18 9.67 -6.77
CA ARG A 57 -1.18 9.20 -6.43
C ARG A 57 -1.48 9.33 -4.93
N LEU A 58 -0.47 9.15 -4.10
CA LEU A 58 -0.56 9.30 -2.65
C LEU A 58 -0.61 10.76 -2.18
N GLY A 59 -0.32 11.73 -3.06
CA GLY A 59 -0.27 13.16 -2.75
C GLY A 59 0.98 13.57 -1.97
N HIS A 60 2.05 12.76 -1.97
CA HIS A 60 3.29 13.13 -1.30
C HIS A 60 4.06 14.16 -2.14
N SER A 61 4.42 15.28 -1.52
CA SER A 61 5.27 16.32 -2.11
C SER A 61 6.68 15.80 -2.39
N ASP A 62 7.22 14.99 -1.49
CA ASP A 62 8.51 14.32 -1.59
C ASP A 62 8.34 12.81 -1.81
N ILE A 63 8.97 12.29 -2.86
CA ILE A 63 9.01 10.86 -3.17
C ILE A 63 9.73 10.04 -2.08
N ARG A 64 10.68 10.66 -1.37
CA ARG A 64 11.47 10.00 -0.32
C ARG A 64 10.58 9.46 0.80
N THR A 65 9.46 10.12 1.12
CA THR A 65 8.51 9.62 2.12
C THR A 65 7.96 8.24 1.75
N THR A 66 7.54 8.10 0.48
CA THR A 66 7.04 6.81 -0.04
C THR A 66 8.18 5.80 -0.12
N MET A 67 9.32 6.20 -0.67
CA MET A 67 10.46 5.31 -0.84
C MET A 67 10.97 4.75 0.49
N ASN A 68 11.15 5.59 1.52
CA ASN A 68 11.63 5.16 2.83
C ASN A 68 10.66 4.19 3.52
N THR A 69 9.36 4.41 3.36
CA THR A 69 8.32 3.57 4.00
C THR A 69 8.25 2.18 3.36
N TYR A 70 8.50 2.08 2.04
CA TYR A 70 8.31 0.85 1.27
C TYR A 70 9.60 0.30 0.65
N ALA A 71 10.77 0.75 1.10
CA ALA A 71 12.08 0.35 0.57
C ALA A 71 12.23 -1.18 0.51
N TYR A 72 11.84 -1.86 1.59
CA TYR A 72 11.91 -3.33 1.66
C TYR A 72 11.08 -4.03 0.57
N LEU A 73 9.88 -3.51 0.24
CA LEU A 73 9.06 -4.07 -0.85
C LEU A 73 9.69 -3.78 -2.20
N ILE A 74 10.20 -2.57 -2.39
CA ILE A 74 10.87 -2.18 -3.64
C ILE A 74 12.05 -3.12 -3.91
N ASP A 75 12.86 -3.42 -2.90
CA ASP A 75 14.00 -4.31 -3.03
C ASP A 75 13.57 -5.76 -3.32
N GLU A 76 12.52 -6.25 -2.65
CA GLU A 76 11.95 -7.58 -2.92
C GLU A 76 11.47 -7.71 -4.38
N TYR A 77 10.78 -6.70 -4.91
CA TYR A 77 10.29 -6.71 -6.29
C TYR A 77 11.38 -6.41 -7.32
N LYS A 78 12.45 -5.70 -6.96
CA LYS A 78 13.65 -5.53 -7.81
C LYS A 78 14.34 -6.86 -8.07
N GLY A 79 14.55 -7.70 -7.05
CA GLY A 79 15.15 -9.02 -7.26
C GLY A 79 14.35 -9.89 -8.25
N LYS A 80 13.01 -9.79 -8.23
CA LYS A 80 12.15 -10.44 -9.23
C LYS A 80 12.31 -9.86 -10.63
N THR A 81 12.65 -8.58 -10.74
CA THR A 81 12.89 -7.88 -12.01
C THR A 81 14.26 -8.23 -12.58
N ASP A 82 15.29 -8.33 -11.75
CA ASP A 82 16.64 -8.70 -12.17
C ASP A 82 16.67 -10.08 -12.83
N ASN A 83 15.95 -11.06 -12.26
CA ASN A 83 15.78 -12.37 -12.88
C ASN A 83 15.12 -12.31 -14.26
N LYS A 84 14.17 -11.37 -14.47
CA LYS A 84 13.56 -11.16 -15.80
C LYS A 84 14.55 -10.54 -16.78
N ILE A 85 15.40 -9.62 -16.34
CA ILE A 85 16.45 -9.01 -17.16
C ILE A 85 17.45 -10.08 -17.60
N VAL A 86 17.96 -10.89 -16.66
CA VAL A 86 18.89 -11.99 -16.96
C VAL A 86 18.28 -12.96 -17.97
N ASN A 87 17.02 -13.36 -17.77
CA ASN A 87 16.33 -14.25 -18.71
C ASN A 87 16.15 -13.63 -20.10
N ALA A 88 15.84 -12.33 -20.19
CA ALA A 88 15.71 -11.63 -21.46
C ALA A 88 17.06 -11.53 -22.20
N LEU A 89 18.15 -11.31 -21.46
CA LEU A 89 19.50 -11.25 -22.04
C LEU A 89 19.99 -12.62 -22.52
N ASN A 90 19.64 -13.71 -21.82
CA ASN A 90 19.99 -15.09 -22.19
C ASN A 90 19.21 -15.64 -23.39
N GLN A 91 18.22 -14.89 -23.90
CA GLN A 91 17.43 -15.26 -25.09
C GLN A 91 18.01 -14.68 -26.40
N PHE A 92 19.09 -13.90 -26.30
CA PHE A 92 19.92 -13.48 -27.45
C PHE A 92 21.14 -14.40 -27.58
#